data_AF-A0A381YY06-F1
#
_entry.id   AF-A0A381YY06-F1
#
_cell.length_a   1.000
_cell.length_b   1.000
_cell.length_c   1.000
_cell.angle_alpha   90.00
_cell.angle_beta   90.00
_cell.angle_gamma   90.00
#
_symmetry.space_group_name_H-M   'P 1'
#
loop_
_entity.id
_entity.type
_entity.pdbx_description
1 polymer ?
#
loop_
_entity_poly.entity_id
_entity_poly.type
_entity_poly.pdbx_seq_one_letter_code
_entity_poly.pdbx_strand_id
1 'polypeptide(L)'
;MAKLSIHIPWRSLAVQLLLVAAHAWPLVFGQAGSPGENKSIIHFKNGDWLRGSLAAYDQGTGVTWRHSDAALPLRFDIGQVTGITLDGTAVGQLAAGNLCEVQLVNGDHFRGNLAGATEQHFLFDTWHAGRMQLLRSAVRKIAPLPKGLRTIFRGPENDEGWTHGKINNETIGESGNWRYHNGGFHAKAAASIARDLNLPDRSRISFDLEWSGAMHLAFALYTDSLQPISLSTKENEPDFGGFYSVQVNSYSVNLLPVKKHEPLTYLGQATVPGFRNKSKSRLEFFASKPQRMIAVAIDGKLIRKWIDTKGFTGEGSGVRIVHQGRGAVRISNLRVEEWDGRFKGPPTHPIGARDDLVKLINNDRMQGRVAGVDGDRLNVTTPEGGFPVPLDRVKQIEPATSKTAATVPIESRVRAHFSDGSRLSFLLNRWATDGVEAQSPCFGSATFKPGSIMRLEFQAGKSGQ
;
A
#
# COMPACT_ATOMS: atom_id res chain seq x y z
N MET A 1 74.04 -38.80 -57.91
CA MET A 1 74.95 -39.73 -57.20
C MET A 1 75.28 -39.16 -55.83
N ALA A 2 75.45 -40.07 -54.86
CA ALA A 2 76.08 -39.89 -53.55
C ALA A 2 75.37 -39.01 -52.49
N LYS A 3 74.71 -39.72 -51.55
CA LYS A 3 74.84 -39.42 -50.11
C LYS A 3 76.30 -39.68 -49.71
N LEU A 4 76.90 -38.80 -48.91
CA LEU A 4 77.57 -39.21 -47.66
C LEU A 4 77.83 -38.02 -46.74
N SER A 5 77.42 -38.22 -45.48
CA SER A 5 77.72 -37.48 -44.26
C SER A 5 79.26 -37.44 -43.98
N ILE A 6 79.85 -36.69 -43.05
CA ILE A 6 79.59 -36.44 -41.62
C ILE A 6 80.55 -35.29 -41.19
N HIS A 7 80.18 -34.40 -40.26
CA HIS A 7 80.95 -34.09 -39.02
C HIS A 7 80.26 -33.03 -38.14
N ILE A 8 80.03 -33.43 -36.89
CA ILE A 8 79.52 -32.63 -35.76
C ILE A 8 80.73 -31.98 -35.06
N PRO A 9 80.58 -30.76 -34.51
CA PRO A 9 80.75 -30.65 -33.07
C PRO A 9 79.66 -29.79 -32.40
N TRP A 10 79.22 -30.26 -31.22
CA TRP A 10 78.44 -29.51 -30.24
C TRP A 10 79.14 -28.21 -29.81
N ARG A 11 78.39 -27.10 -29.73
CA ARG A 11 78.33 -26.23 -28.53
C ARG A 11 77.28 -25.12 -28.67
N SER A 12 76.35 -25.13 -27.71
CA SER A 12 75.68 -23.99 -27.09
C SER A 12 74.85 -23.03 -27.96
N LEU A 13 73.54 -23.29 -28.01
CA LEU A 13 72.51 -22.35 -28.44
C LEU A 13 72.35 -21.23 -27.39
N ALA A 14 72.77 -20.02 -27.72
CA ALA A 14 72.33 -18.80 -27.03
C ALA A 14 71.10 -18.27 -27.78
N VAL A 15 69.91 -18.45 -27.21
CA VAL A 15 68.67 -17.86 -27.73
C VAL A 15 68.65 -16.38 -27.37
N GLN A 16 68.84 -15.52 -28.37
CA GLN A 16 68.47 -14.11 -28.31
C GLN A 16 66.94 -14.02 -28.46
N LEU A 17 66.24 -13.85 -27.34
CA LEU A 17 64.84 -13.42 -27.34
C LEU A 17 64.81 -11.90 -27.44
N LEU A 18 64.25 -11.41 -28.55
CA LEU A 18 63.85 -10.01 -28.71
C LEU A 18 62.92 -9.61 -27.56
N LEU A 19 63.29 -8.54 -26.84
CA LEU A 19 62.41 -7.80 -25.95
C LEU A 19 61.33 -7.10 -26.79
N VAL A 20 60.16 -7.71 -26.90
CA VAL A 20 58.92 -7.00 -27.24
C VAL A 20 58.37 -6.45 -25.92
N ALA A 21 58.33 -5.12 -25.81
CA ALA A 21 57.66 -4.44 -24.71
C ALA A 21 56.17 -4.81 -24.72
N ALA A 22 55.76 -5.66 -23.77
CA ALA A 22 54.35 -5.88 -23.50
C ALA A 22 53.80 -4.60 -22.85
N HIS A 23 52.97 -3.86 -23.59
CA HIS A 23 52.05 -2.92 -22.97
C HIS A 23 51.05 -3.74 -22.13
N ALA A 24 51.36 -3.89 -20.84
CA ALA A 24 50.37 -4.30 -19.86
C ALA A 24 49.33 -3.18 -19.79
N TRP A 25 48.24 -3.33 -20.54
CA TRP A 25 47.02 -2.62 -20.19
C TRP A 25 46.67 -3.08 -18.77
N PRO A 26 46.49 -2.16 -17.81
CA PRO A 26 45.86 -2.58 -16.56
C PRO A 26 44.52 -3.19 -16.96
N LEU A 27 44.33 -4.45 -16.59
CA LEU A 27 42.99 -5.01 -16.45
C LEU A 27 42.31 -4.09 -15.43
N VAL A 28 41.64 -3.07 -15.96
CA VAL A 28 40.55 -2.42 -15.25
C VAL A 28 39.57 -3.56 -15.04
N PHE A 29 39.61 -4.16 -13.86
CA PHE A 29 38.44 -4.78 -13.29
C PHE A 29 37.40 -3.68 -13.26
N GLY A 30 36.65 -3.57 -14.36
CA GLY A 30 35.37 -2.92 -14.31
C GLY A 30 34.65 -3.61 -13.19
N GLN A 31 34.40 -2.88 -12.09
CA GLN A 31 33.32 -3.23 -11.21
C GLN A 31 32.08 -3.25 -12.10
N ALA A 32 31.77 -4.43 -12.65
CA ALA A 32 30.41 -4.80 -12.91
C ALA A 32 29.72 -4.51 -11.58
N GLY A 33 28.90 -3.46 -11.55
CA GLY A 33 28.10 -3.15 -10.38
C GLY A 33 27.44 -4.45 -9.94
N SER A 34 27.59 -4.80 -8.67
CA SER A 34 26.92 -5.94 -8.08
C SER A 34 25.47 -5.92 -8.57
N PRO A 35 24.94 -7.02 -9.16
CA PRO A 35 23.52 -7.09 -9.48
C PRO A 35 22.80 -6.72 -8.19
N GLY A 36 22.01 -5.64 -8.22
CA GLY A 36 21.48 -4.99 -7.02
C GLY A 36 20.99 -6.02 -6.01
N GLU A 37 21.45 -5.92 -4.76
CA GLU A 37 21.06 -6.83 -3.68
C GLU A 37 19.54 -7.00 -3.71
N ASN A 38 19.06 -8.19 -4.10
CA ASN A 38 17.64 -8.52 -4.06
C ASN A 38 17.16 -8.35 -2.61
N LYS A 39 16.30 -7.36 -2.35
CA LYS A 39 15.83 -7.03 -0.99
C LYS A 39 14.70 -7.94 -0.50
N SER A 40 14.43 -9.05 -1.19
CA SER A 40 13.36 -9.95 -0.78
C SER A 40 13.76 -10.74 0.48
N ILE A 41 12.80 -10.98 1.36
CA ILE A 41 12.99 -11.65 2.65
C ILE A 41 11.91 -12.70 2.81
N ILE A 42 12.31 -13.92 3.17
CA ILE A 42 11.39 -14.97 3.64
C ILE A 42 11.43 -15.01 5.17
N HIS A 43 10.26 -15.17 5.80
CA HIS A 43 10.06 -15.20 7.24
C HIS A 43 9.51 -16.56 7.68
N PHE A 44 10.00 -17.07 8.81
CA PHE A 44 9.66 -18.39 9.34
C PHE A 44 8.89 -18.32 10.67
N LYS A 45 8.24 -19.43 11.05
CA LYS A 45 7.48 -19.55 12.30
C LYS A 45 8.33 -19.46 13.56
N ASN A 46 9.60 -19.88 13.47
CA ASN A 46 10.55 -19.82 14.58
C ASN A 46 11.12 -18.41 14.82
N GLY A 47 10.74 -17.42 14.00
CA GLY A 47 11.22 -16.04 14.09
C GLY A 47 12.42 -15.72 13.20
N ASP A 48 13.03 -16.74 12.58
CA ASP A 48 14.13 -16.54 11.64
C ASP A 48 13.65 -15.88 10.35
N TRP A 49 14.59 -15.27 9.65
CA TRP A 49 14.38 -14.68 8.33
C TRP A 49 15.62 -14.84 7.48
N LEU A 50 15.42 -14.91 6.16
CA LEU A 50 16.51 -15.08 5.20
C LEU A 50 16.30 -14.14 4.01
N ARG A 51 17.37 -13.42 3.62
CA ARG A 51 17.38 -12.59 2.39
C ARG A 51 17.55 -13.47 1.16
N GLY A 52 17.23 -12.95 -0.02
CA GLY A 52 17.41 -13.67 -1.28
C GLY A 52 16.31 -13.35 -2.27
N SER A 53 15.88 -14.35 -3.04
CA SER A 53 14.80 -14.17 -4.02
C SER A 53 13.90 -15.39 -4.11
N LEU A 54 12.60 -15.13 -4.29
CA LEU A 54 11.61 -16.15 -4.55
C LEU A 54 11.76 -16.63 -6.00
N ALA A 55 12.19 -17.88 -6.18
CA ALA A 55 12.36 -18.46 -7.50
C ALA A 55 11.08 -19.15 -7.99
N ALA A 56 10.43 -19.92 -7.12
CA ALA A 56 9.18 -20.60 -7.45
C ALA A 56 8.36 -20.95 -6.21
N TYR A 57 7.08 -21.24 -6.43
CA TYR A 57 6.20 -21.88 -5.46
C TYR A 57 5.33 -22.90 -6.19
N ASP A 58 5.12 -24.04 -5.55
CA ASP A 58 4.15 -25.07 -5.93
C ASP A 58 3.60 -25.74 -4.68
N GLN A 59 2.33 -26.15 -4.69
CA GLN A 59 1.67 -26.73 -3.51
C GLN A 59 2.31 -28.02 -3.00
N GLY A 60 2.87 -28.84 -3.88
CA GLY A 60 3.48 -30.11 -3.51
C GLY A 60 4.91 -29.97 -2.99
N THR A 61 5.64 -28.93 -3.45
CA THR A 61 7.07 -28.77 -3.14
C THR A 61 7.41 -27.58 -2.24
N GLY A 62 6.44 -26.70 -1.99
CA GLY A 62 6.60 -25.52 -1.14
C GLY A 62 7.31 -24.36 -1.84
N VAL A 63 8.12 -23.61 -1.09
CA VAL A 63 8.82 -22.42 -1.58
C VAL A 63 10.22 -22.81 -2.04
N THR A 64 10.56 -22.44 -3.29
CA THR A 64 11.93 -22.53 -3.80
C THR A 64 12.59 -21.16 -3.72
N TRP A 65 13.67 -21.06 -2.94
CA TRP A 65 14.36 -19.81 -2.60
C TRP A 65 15.79 -19.81 -3.11
N ARG A 66 16.24 -18.70 -3.68
CA ARG A 66 17.65 -18.50 -4.08
C ARG A 66 18.36 -17.57 -3.11
N HIS A 67 19.55 -17.99 -2.67
CA HIS A 67 20.45 -17.23 -1.81
C HIS A 67 21.81 -17.11 -2.52
N SER A 68 22.51 -15.98 -2.38
CA SER A 68 23.83 -15.76 -3.03
C SER A 68 24.88 -16.78 -2.60
N ASP A 69 24.82 -17.18 -1.32
CA ASP A 69 25.83 -18.04 -0.71
C ASP A 69 25.49 -19.54 -0.81
N ALA A 70 24.40 -19.90 -1.52
CA ALA A 70 23.99 -21.28 -1.73
C ALA A 70 24.15 -21.67 -3.20
N ALA A 71 24.87 -22.76 -3.48
CA ALA A 71 25.10 -23.24 -4.84
C ALA A 71 23.81 -23.74 -5.53
N LEU A 72 22.85 -24.25 -4.75
CA LEU A 72 21.56 -24.74 -5.23
C LEU A 72 20.41 -23.99 -4.52
N PRO A 73 19.25 -23.82 -5.18
CA PRO A 73 18.08 -23.26 -4.54
C PRO A 73 17.66 -24.07 -3.30
N LEU A 74 17.33 -23.37 -2.23
CA LEU A 74 16.79 -23.93 -1.00
C LEU A 74 15.30 -24.22 -1.17
N ARG A 75 14.81 -25.28 -0.53
CA ARG A 75 13.38 -25.60 -0.47
C ARG A 75 12.89 -25.47 0.96
N PHE A 76 11.80 -24.75 1.14
CA PHE A 76 11.16 -24.57 2.43
C PHE A 76 9.73 -25.09 2.39
N ASP A 77 9.39 -25.88 3.39
CA ASP A 77 8.01 -26.28 3.65
C ASP A 77 7.16 -25.02 3.91
N ILE A 78 6.06 -24.90 3.17
CA ILE A 78 5.11 -23.80 3.33
C ILE A 78 4.53 -23.74 4.74
N GLY A 79 4.42 -24.89 5.42
CA GLY A 79 4.01 -24.98 6.81
C GLY A 79 4.94 -24.28 7.80
N GLN A 80 6.19 -23.98 7.41
CA GLN A 80 7.16 -23.25 8.25
C GLN A 80 7.27 -21.77 7.89
N VAL A 81 6.71 -21.35 6.76
CA VAL A 81 6.80 -19.97 6.26
C VAL A 81 5.62 -19.14 6.79
N THR A 82 5.89 -17.95 7.30
CA THR A 82 4.87 -17.00 7.76
C THR A 82 4.64 -15.87 6.78
N GLY A 83 5.66 -15.52 5.98
CA GLY A 83 5.54 -14.47 4.99
C GLY A 83 6.73 -14.39 4.04
N ILE A 84 6.50 -13.77 2.90
CA ILE A 84 7.53 -13.37 1.95
C ILE A 84 7.33 -11.89 1.63
N THR A 85 8.33 -11.08 1.92
CA THR A 85 8.43 -9.69 1.44
C THR A 85 9.24 -9.71 0.16
N LEU A 86 8.70 -9.12 -0.90
CA LEU A 86 9.32 -9.09 -2.22
C LEU A 86 9.85 -7.69 -2.49
N ASP A 87 11.00 -7.63 -3.16
CA ASP A 87 11.55 -6.39 -3.73
C ASP A 87 10.81 -6.02 -5.02
N GLY A 88 9.48 -6.04 -4.95
CA GLY A 88 8.66 -5.84 -6.12
C GLY A 88 8.68 -4.38 -6.52
N THR A 89 8.72 -4.15 -7.83
CA THR A 89 8.51 -2.84 -8.44
C THR A 89 7.06 -2.75 -8.90
N ALA A 90 6.44 -1.57 -8.89
CA ALA A 90 5.09 -1.43 -9.45
C ALA A 90 5.11 -1.76 -10.95
N VAL A 91 4.76 -3.00 -11.32
CA VAL A 91 4.75 -3.45 -12.72
C VAL A 91 3.35 -3.33 -13.29
N GLY A 92 3.20 -2.50 -14.32
CA GLY A 92 1.99 -2.37 -15.11
C GLY A 92 1.22 -1.08 -14.85
N GLN A 93 0.41 -0.70 -15.83
CA GLN A 93 -0.46 0.46 -15.77
C GLN A 93 -1.88 0.02 -16.07
N LEU A 94 -2.84 0.64 -15.40
CA LEU A 94 -4.24 0.50 -15.76
C LEU A 94 -4.56 1.56 -16.82
N ALA A 95 -5.18 1.15 -17.93
CA ALA A 95 -5.63 2.08 -18.95
C ALA A 95 -6.63 3.10 -18.36
N ALA A 96 -6.74 4.27 -18.99
CA ALA A 96 -7.79 5.21 -18.63
C ALA A 96 -9.17 4.54 -18.76
N GLY A 97 -10.04 4.77 -17.77
CA GLY A 97 -11.35 4.14 -17.74
C GLY A 97 -12.13 4.43 -16.47
N ASN A 98 -13.14 3.61 -16.22
CA ASN A 98 -14.06 3.76 -15.09
C ASN A 98 -13.46 3.22 -13.80
N LEU A 99 -12.45 3.91 -13.28
CA LEU A 99 -11.72 3.50 -12.09
C LEU A 99 -12.66 3.44 -10.88
N CYS A 100 -12.65 2.31 -10.18
CA CYS A 100 -13.46 2.06 -9.00
C CYS A 100 -12.60 1.56 -7.84
N GLU A 101 -12.97 1.94 -6.62
CA GLU A 101 -12.57 1.20 -5.42
C GLU A 101 -13.54 0.03 -5.21
N VAL A 102 -13.01 -1.18 -5.08
CA VAL A 102 -13.78 -2.41 -4.89
C VAL A 102 -13.48 -2.96 -3.50
N GLN A 103 -14.53 -3.36 -2.79
CA GLN A 103 -14.45 -4.09 -1.53
C GLN A 103 -15.21 -5.40 -1.68
N LEU A 104 -14.59 -6.50 -1.26
CA LEU A 104 -15.19 -7.83 -1.23
C LEU A 104 -15.77 -8.15 0.16
N VAL A 105 -16.68 -9.11 0.23
CA VAL A 105 -17.33 -9.54 1.48
C VAL A 105 -16.35 -10.09 2.51
N ASN A 106 -15.22 -10.66 2.05
CA ASN A 106 -14.14 -11.17 2.89
C ASN A 106 -13.19 -10.06 3.42
N GLY A 107 -13.47 -8.80 3.10
CA GLY A 107 -12.69 -7.62 3.49
C GLY A 107 -11.49 -7.30 2.58
N ASP A 108 -11.25 -8.10 1.56
CA ASP A 108 -10.29 -7.76 0.51
C ASP A 108 -10.74 -6.51 -0.24
N HIS A 109 -9.77 -5.76 -0.76
CA HIS A 109 -10.03 -4.52 -1.46
C HIS A 109 -8.98 -4.27 -2.51
N PHE A 110 -9.38 -3.63 -3.60
CA PHE A 110 -8.48 -3.26 -4.67
C PHE A 110 -9.06 -2.13 -5.51
N ARG A 111 -8.28 -1.64 -6.48
CA ARG A 111 -8.75 -0.71 -7.51
C ARG A 111 -8.67 -1.34 -8.90
N GLY A 112 -9.69 -1.08 -9.71
CA GLY A 112 -9.78 -1.55 -11.09
C GLY A 112 -10.83 -0.79 -11.87
N ASN A 113 -10.76 -0.85 -13.20
CA ASN A 113 -11.77 -0.25 -14.06
C ASN A 113 -12.98 -1.18 -14.14
N LEU A 114 -14.16 -0.69 -13.81
CA LEU A 114 -15.41 -1.43 -14.07
C LEU A 114 -15.60 -1.52 -15.58
N ALA A 115 -15.46 -2.72 -16.14
CA ALA A 115 -15.50 -2.98 -17.57
C ALA A 115 -16.86 -3.49 -18.04
N GLY A 116 -17.66 -4.05 -17.12
CA GLY A 116 -18.99 -4.56 -17.44
C GLY A 116 -19.56 -5.40 -16.31
N ALA A 117 -20.73 -5.96 -16.54
CA ALA A 117 -21.31 -6.97 -15.67
C ALA A 117 -22.06 -8.01 -16.51
N THR A 118 -22.15 -9.22 -15.98
CA THR A 118 -22.95 -10.31 -16.51
C THR A 118 -23.96 -10.72 -15.45
N GLU A 119 -24.71 -11.79 -15.74
CA GLU A 119 -25.64 -12.35 -14.79
C GLU A 119 -24.99 -12.79 -13.48
N GLN A 120 -23.77 -13.32 -13.56
CA GLN A 120 -23.06 -13.96 -12.46
C GLN A 120 -21.85 -13.15 -11.96
N HIS A 121 -21.29 -12.27 -12.80
CA HIS A 121 -20.02 -11.61 -12.51
C HIS A 121 -20.06 -10.09 -12.72
N PHE A 122 -19.24 -9.38 -11.94
CA PHE A 122 -18.73 -8.07 -12.34
C PHE A 122 -17.37 -8.25 -13.02
N LEU A 123 -17.13 -7.51 -14.10
CA LEU A 123 -15.89 -7.57 -14.86
C LEU A 123 -15.04 -6.35 -14.53
N PHE A 124 -13.81 -6.58 -14.08
CA PHE A 124 -12.87 -5.52 -13.73
C PHE A 124 -11.55 -5.68 -14.47
N ASP A 125 -11.10 -4.64 -15.15
CA ASP A 125 -9.75 -4.59 -15.67
C ASP A 125 -8.82 -4.08 -14.55
N THR A 126 -7.77 -4.85 -14.26
CA THR A 126 -6.82 -4.58 -13.18
C THR A 126 -5.40 -4.49 -13.72
N TRP A 127 -4.58 -3.63 -13.11
CA TRP A 127 -3.18 -3.48 -13.51
C TRP A 127 -2.34 -4.72 -13.18
N HIS A 128 -2.73 -5.46 -12.13
CA HIS A 128 -1.98 -6.58 -11.57
C HIS A 128 -2.35 -7.95 -12.14
N ALA A 129 -3.59 -8.17 -12.60
CA ALA A 129 -4.07 -9.47 -13.12
C ALA A 129 -4.83 -9.38 -14.45
N GLY A 130 -4.88 -8.22 -15.10
CA GLY A 130 -5.70 -8.03 -16.30
C GLY A 130 -7.19 -8.09 -15.96
N ARG A 131 -8.01 -8.65 -16.85
CA ARG A 131 -9.46 -8.75 -16.65
C ARG A 131 -9.81 -9.85 -15.64
N MET A 132 -10.37 -9.45 -14.51
CA MET A 132 -10.88 -10.33 -13.47
C MET A 132 -12.41 -10.43 -13.52
N GLN A 133 -12.93 -11.62 -13.22
CA GLN A 133 -14.37 -11.88 -13.11
C GLN A 133 -14.73 -12.11 -11.64
N LEU A 134 -15.37 -11.14 -11.00
CA LEU A 134 -15.77 -11.27 -9.60
C LEU A 134 -17.18 -11.82 -9.51
N LEU A 135 -17.42 -12.85 -8.70
CA LEU A 135 -18.78 -13.28 -8.38
C LEU A 135 -19.54 -12.12 -7.76
N ARG A 136 -20.74 -11.80 -8.28
CA ARG A 136 -21.56 -10.69 -7.76
C ARG A 136 -21.79 -10.81 -6.26
N SER A 137 -22.09 -12.02 -5.80
CA SER A 137 -22.35 -12.34 -4.39
C SER A 137 -21.15 -12.12 -3.46
N ALA A 138 -19.94 -12.04 -4.01
CA ALA A 138 -18.70 -11.79 -3.28
C ALA A 138 -18.32 -10.29 -3.22
N VAL A 139 -18.97 -9.44 -4.02
CA VAL A 139 -18.67 -8.00 -4.07
C VAL A 139 -19.52 -7.27 -3.04
N ARG A 140 -18.87 -6.64 -2.06
CA ARG A 140 -19.55 -5.88 -1.01
C ARG A 140 -19.87 -4.45 -1.44
N LYS A 141 -18.96 -3.82 -2.20
CA LYS A 141 -19.08 -2.42 -2.62
C LYS A 141 -18.22 -2.17 -3.86
N ILE A 142 -18.76 -1.39 -4.79
CA ILE A 142 -18.03 -0.77 -5.90
C ILE A 142 -18.27 0.73 -5.79
N ALA A 143 -17.22 1.54 -5.64
CA ALA A 143 -17.33 2.98 -5.56
C ALA A 143 -16.51 3.64 -6.68
N PRO A 144 -17.17 4.18 -7.72
CA PRO A 144 -16.52 4.96 -8.76
C PRO A 144 -15.64 6.07 -8.17
N LEU A 145 -14.51 6.30 -8.81
CA LEU A 145 -13.60 7.40 -8.52
C LEU A 145 -13.76 8.50 -9.59
N PRO A 146 -13.44 9.76 -9.27
CA PRO A 146 -13.48 10.85 -10.24
C PRO A 146 -12.66 10.52 -11.48
N LYS A 147 -13.21 10.85 -12.67
CA LYS A 147 -12.44 10.81 -13.91
C LYS A 147 -11.22 11.72 -13.79
N GLY A 148 -10.05 11.25 -14.21
CA GLY A 148 -8.81 12.00 -14.12
C GLY A 148 -8.29 12.20 -12.69
N LEU A 149 -8.74 11.39 -11.71
CA LEU A 149 -8.23 11.43 -10.33
C LEU A 149 -6.70 11.48 -10.31
N ARG A 150 -6.15 12.56 -9.77
CA ARG A 150 -4.71 12.73 -9.62
C ARG A 150 -4.24 12.10 -8.31
N THR A 151 -3.55 10.97 -8.40
CA THR A 151 -2.74 10.45 -7.28
C THR A 151 -1.42 11.22 -7.23
N ILE A 152 -1.15 11.89 -6.12
CA ILE A 152 0.05 12.71 -5.91
C ILE A 152 1.17 11.89 -5.28
N PHE A 153 0.81 11.00 -4.34
CA PHE A 153 1.74 10.13 -3.65
C PHE A 153 1.12 8.77 -3.38
N ARG A 154 1.96 7.74 -3.41
CA ARG A 154 1.67 6.36 -3.03
C ARG A 154 2.92 5.77 -2.41
N GLY A 155 2.79 5.14 -1.25
CA GLY A 155 3.92 4.53 -0.56
C GLY A 155 3.60 4.29 0.93
N PRO A 156 4.60 4.34 1.82
CA PRO A 156 6.03 4.39 1.52
C PRO A 156 6.52 3.09 0.87
N GLU A 157 7.33 3.18 -0.18
CA GLU A 157 8.02 2.03 -0.80
C GLU A 157 9.42 1.81 -0.21
N ASN A 158 9.99 2.86 0.36
CA ASN A 158 11.27 2.89 1.07
C ASN A 158 11.31 4.12 2.01
N ASP A 159 12.47 4.32 2.64
CA ASP A 159 12.73 5.48 3.51
C ASP A 159 13.23 6.73 2.74
N GLU A 160 13.43 6.63 1.42
CA GLU A 160 14.04 7.70 0.63
C GLU A 160 13.09 8.90 0.52
N GLY A 161 13.65 10.10 0.72
CA GLY A 161 12.92 11.37 0.68
C GLY A 161 12.06 11.64 1.91
N TRP A 162 12.17 10.83 2.98
CA TRP A 162 11.57 11.11 4.28
C TRP A 162 12.56 11.81 5.21
N THR A 163 12.09 12.87 5.85
CA THR A 163 12.85 13.60 6.89
C THR A 163 12.52 12.99 8.24
N HIS A 164 13.55 12.54 8.96
CA HIS A 164 13.41 12.05 10.34
C HIS A 164 13.73 13.19 11.31
N GLY A 165 12.77 13.48 12.19
CA GLY A 165 12.88 14.54 13.19
C GLY A 165 12.94 13.98 14.60
N LYS A 166 13.81 14.56 15.44
CA LYS A 166 13.90 14.23 16.87
C LYS A 166 12.86 15.00 17.66
N ILE A 167 12.17 14.31 18.56
CA ILE A 167 11.21 14.94 19.47
C ILE A 167 11.92 15.25 20.77
N ASN A 168 12.15 16.53 21.03
CA ASN A 168 12.69 16.99 22.30
C ASN A 168 11.50 17.36 23.20
N ASN A 169 11.27 16.58 24.25
CA ASN A 169 10.26 16.90 25.27
C ASN A 169 10.81 16.51 26.63
N GLU A 170 10.78 17.43 27.60
CA GLU A 170 11.31 17.23 28.96
C GLU A 170 10.70 16.02 29.69
N THR A 171 9.49 15.60 29.30
CA THR A 171 8.80 14.44 29.89
C THR A 171 9.11 13.11 29.19
N ILE A 172 9.67 13.14 27.97
CA ILE A 172 9.91 11.96 27.14
C ILE A 172 11.42 11.88 26.92
N GLY A 173 12.13 11.02 27.67
CA GLY A 173 13.60 10.93 27.69
C GLY A 173 14.30 10.94 26.32
N GLU A 174 14.79 9.80 25.83
CA GLU A 174 15.45 9.76 24.51
C GLU A 174 14.42 9.59 23.38
N SER A 175 14.49 10.48 22.38
CA SER A 175 13.74 10.34 21.12
C SER A 175 14.26 9.16 20.31
N GLY A 176 13.37 8.35 19.74
CA GLY A 176 13.74 7.27 18.84
C GLY A 176 13.64 7.65 17.36
N ASN A 177 13.69 6.63 16.51
CA ASN A 177 13.55 6.77 15.05
C ASN A 177 12.35 5.97 14.56
N TRP A 178 11.71 6.45 13.51
CA TRP A 178 10.88 5.59 12.68
C TRP A 178 11.78 4.67 11.86
N ARG A 179 11.34 3.44 11.62
CA ARG A 179 12.07 2.48 10.77
C ARG A 179 11.16 1.99 9.67
N TYR A 180 11.62 2.09 8.44
CA TYR A 180 10.95 1.47 7.31
C TYR A 180 11.22 -0.04 7.31
N HIS A 181 10.16 -0.85 7.32
CA HIS A 181 10.26 -2.29 7.16
C HIS A 181 8.93 -2.90 6.70
N ASN A 182 9.00 -3.89 5.79
CA ASN A 182 7.84 -4.61 5.26
C ASN A 182 6.75 -3.68 4.71
N GLY A 183 7.07 -2.69 3.88
CA GLY A 183 6.06 -1.82 3.25
C GLY A 183 5.43 -0.77 4.16
N GLY A 184 6.08 -0.41 5.28
CA GLY A 184 5.54 0.58 6.21
C GLY A 184 6.57 1.10 7.21
N PHE A 185 6.24 2.25 7.80
CA PHE A 185 7.02 2.87 8.86
C PHE A 185 6.56 2.39 10.23
N HIS A 186 7.50 2.01 11.07
CA HIS A 186 7.26 1.55 12.43
C HIS A 186 7.91 2.48 13.45
N ALA A 187 7.22 2.76 14.55
CA ALA A 187 7.78 3.48 15.69
C ALA A 187 7.33 2.85 17.02
N LYS A 188 8.19 2.97 18.04
CA LYS A 188 7.92 2.54 19.43
C LYS A 188 8.21 3.66 20.43
N ALA A 189 9.31 4.38 20.24
CA ALA A 189 9.65 5.56 21.01
C ALA A 189 9.08 6.83 20.35
N ALA A 190 9.16 7.97 21.03
CA ALA A 190 8.74 9.23 20.44
C ALA A 190 9.67 9.59 19.27
N ALA A 191 9.09 9.81 18.09
CA ALA A 191 9.83 10.05 16.86
C ALA A 191 8.95 10.77 15.84
N SER A 192 9.55 11.52 14.91
CA SER A 192 8.83 12.16 13.82
C SER A 192 9.39 11.75 12.45
N ILE A 193 8.48 11.59 11.48
CA ILE A 193 8.82 11.54 10.05
C ILE A 193 7.97 12.56 9.30
N ALA A 194 8.55 13.18 8.28
CA ALA A 194 7.86 14.16 7.46
C ALA A 194 8.28 14.06 6.00
N ARG A 195 7.39 14.52 5.11
CA ARG A 195 7.71 14.70 3.70
C ARG A 195 6.84 15.82 3.14
N ASP A 196 7.43 16.61 2.24
CA ASP A 196 6.62 17.47 1.39
C ASP A 196 5.93 16.59 0.33
N LEU A 197 4.62 16.48 0.45
CA LEU A 197 3.79 15.64 -0.43
C LEU A 197 3.05 16.49 -1.46
N ASN A 198 3.39 17.78 -1.60
CA ASN A 198 2.75 18.70 -2.53
C ASN A 198 1.22 18.68 -2.39
N LEU A 199 0.71 18.75 -1.15
CA LEU A 199 -0.73 18.69 -0.90
C LEU A 199 -1.49 19.78 -1.68
N PRO A 200 -2.47 19.42 -2.53
CA PRO A 200 -3.29 20.37 -3.28
C PRO A 200 -4.32 21.04 -2.36
N ASP A 201 -5.04 22.02 -2.89
CA ASP A 201 -6.08 22.74 -2.14
C ASP A 201 -7.24 21.86 -1.66
N ARG A 202 -7.51 20.76 -2.37
CA ARG A 202 -8.40 19.70 -1.90
C ARG A 202 -7.68 18.36 -1.92
N SER A 203 -7.39 17.81 -0.74
CA SER A 203 -6.64 16.57 -0.62
C SER A 203 -7.38 15.50 0.18
N ARG A 204 -7.14 14.25 -0.20
CA ARG A 204 -7.46 13.05 0.57
C ARG A 204 -6.15 12.34 0.89
N ILE A 205 -5.83 12.23 2.17
CA ILE A 205 -4.69 11.49 2.68
C ILE A 205 -5.24 10.24 3.36
N SER A 206 -4.89 9.05 2.88
CA SER A 206 -5.36 7.79 3.45
C SER A 206 -4.20 6.85 3.75
N PHE A 207 -4.29 6.10 4.84
CA PHE A 207 -3.27 5.13 5.24
C PHE A 207 -3.86 4.06 6.16
N ASP A 208 -3.19 2.91 6.22
CA ASP A 208 -3.48 1.86 7.17
C ASP A 208 -2.60 2.07 8.42
N LEU A 209 -3.25 2.19 9.58
CA LEU A 209 -2.61 2.32 10.88
C LEU A 209 -2.78 1.01 11.66
N GLU A 210 -1.68 0.44 12.09
CA GLU A 210 -1.63 -0.71 13.01
C GLU A 210 -0.98 -0.27 14.32
N TRP A 211 -1.44 -0.79 15.45
CA TRP A 211 -0.89 -0.43 16.76
C TRP A 211 -0.98 -1.58 17.78
N SER A 212 -0.09 -1.53 18.76
CA SER A 212 -0.14 -2.36 19.97
C SER A 212 -0.01 -1.47 21.21
N GLY A 213 -0.89 -1.69 22.19
CA GLY A 213 -0.98 -0.85 23.38
C GLY A 213 -1.75 0.44 23.13
N ALA A 214 -1.61 1.41 24.05
CA ALA A 214 -2.20 2.74 23.88
C ALA A 214 -1.41 3.51 22.82
N MET A 215 -2.10 4.22 21.93
CA MET A 215 -1.46 5.05 20.90
C MET A 215 -1.64 6.53 21.20
N HIS A 216 -0.65 7.32 20.79
CA HIS A 216 -0.75 8.76 20.76
C HIS A 216 0.06 9.30 19.58
N LEU A 217 -0.65 9.81 18.58
CA LEU A 217 -0.11 10.30 17.31
C LEU A 217 -0.59 11.73 17.08
N ALA A 218 0.27 12.54 16.44
CA ALA A 218 -0.14 13.80 15.85
C ALA A 218 0.28 13.85 14.37
N PHE A 219 -0.59 14.40 13.54
CA PHE A 219 -0.37 14.57 12.12
C PHE A 219 -0.46 16.06 11.80
N ALA A 220 0.66 16.68 11.41
CA ALA A 220 0.64 18.03 10.86
C ALA A 220 0.28 17.93 9.37
N LEU A 221 -0.79 18.61 8.96
CA LEU A 221 -1.26 18.70 7.58
C LEU A 221 -1.03 20.12 7.08
N TYR A 222 -0.55 20.24 5.84
CA TYR A 222 -0.21 21.52 5.20
C TYR A 222 0.85 22.32 5.99
N THR A 223 1.86 21.61 6.50
CA THR A 223 3.01 22.25 7.16
C THR A 223 4.11 22.53 6.12
N ASP A 224 4.83 23.63 6.30
CA ASP A 224 6.05 23.98 5.57
C ASP A 224 7.32 23.52 6.30
N SER A 225 7.21 23.19 7.59
CA SER A 225 8.30 22.66 8.39
C SER A 225 8.28 21.13 8.42
N LEU A 226 9.35 20.51 7.96
CA LEU A 226 9.53 19.06 8.04
C LEU A 226 10.10 18.61 9.41
N GLN A 227 10.60 19.53 10.22
CA GLN A 227 11.04 19.25 11.58
C GLN A 227 9.85 19.33 12.56
N PRO A 228 9.81 18.52 13.62
CA PRO A 228 8.76 18.59 14.62
C PRO A 228 8.79 19.94 15.35
N ILE A 229 7.60 20.48 15.60
CA ILE A 229 7.38 21.74 16.33
C ILE A 229 6.82 21.38 17.71
N SER A 230 7.50 21.81 18.78
CA SER A 230 6.98 21.71 20.14
C SER A 230 5.85 22.71 20.34
N LEU A 231 4.65 22.20 20.66
CA LEU A 231 3.48 23.06 20.83
C LEU A 231 3.52 23.88 22.13
N SER A 232 4.22 23.40 23.17
CA SER A 232 4.35 24.12 24.45
C SER A 232 5.31 25.31 24.36
N THR A 233 6.31 25.23 23.48
CA THR A 233 7.36 26.24 23.30
C THR A 233 7.36 26.81 21.88
N LYS A 234 6.22 26.77 21.19
CA LYS A 234 6.11 27.08 19.75
C LYS A 234 6.61 28.46 19.34
N GLU A 235 6.60 29.42 20.26
CA GLU A 235 7.10 30.78 20.02
C GLU A 235 8.63 30.82 19.92
N ASN A 236 9.33 29.86 20.54
CA ASN A 236 10.80 29.75 20.56
C ASN A 236 11.34 28.86 19.43
N GLU A 237 10.47 28.15 18.72
CA GLU A 237 10.84 27.31 17.57
C GLU A 237 11.33 28.19 16.40
N PRO A 238 12.09 27.65 15.43
CA PRO A 238 12.36 28.35 14.17
C PRO A 238 11.07 28.81 13.48
N ASP A 239 11.15 29.79 12.59
CA ASP A 239 9.96 30.25 11.86
C ASP A 239 9.30 29.13 11.06
N PHE A 240 7.98 29.06 11.16
CA PHE A 240 7.12 28.09 10.47
C PHE A 240 5.78 28.74 10.14
N GLY A 241 5.22 28.38 8.98
CA GLY A 241 3.89 28.74 8.56
C GLY A 241 2.81 27.92 9.27
N GLY A 242 1.57 28.42 9.22
CA GLY A 242 0.44 27.76 9.86
C GLY A 242 0.22 26.32 9.34
N PHE A 243 -0.27 25.43 10.21
CA PHE A 243 -0.64 24.05 9.87
C PHE A 243 -1.78 23.52 10.74
N TYR A 244 -2.41 22.42 10.32
CA TYR A 244 -3.40 21.71 11.14
C TYR A 244 -2.76 20.49 11.81
N SER A 245 -2.85 20.38 13.13
CA SER A 245 -2.47 19.20 13.90
C SER A 245 -3.70 18.33 14.18
N VAL A 246 -3.83 17.21 13.48
CA VAL A 246 -4.81 16.16 13.80
C VAL A 246 -4.19 15.26 14.85
N GLN A 247 -4.72 15.29 16.06
CA GLN A 247 -4.24 14.42 17.15
C GLN A 247 -5.16 13.22 17.27
N VAL A 248 -4.56 12.03 17.28
CA VAL A 248 -5.25 10.75 17.35
C VAL A 248 -4.68 9.97 18.53
N ASN A 249 -5.55 9.55 19.44
CA ASN A 249 -5.20 8.64 20.52
C ASN A 249 -6.16 7.44 20.54
N SER A 250 -6.02 6.55 21.52
CA SER A 250 -6.87 5.35 21.65
C SER A 250 -8.37 5.62 21.88
N TYR A 251 -8.80 6.87 22.11
CA TYR A 251 -10.17 7.22 22.51
C TYR A 251 -10.79 8.35 21.71
N SER A 252 -10.00 9.27 21.18
CA SER A 252 -10.51 10.45 20.50
C SER A 252 -9.62 10.89 19.34
N VAL A 253 -10.23 11.69 18.48
CA VAL A 253 -9.56 12.52 17.50
C VAL A 253 -9.94 13.98 17.74
N ASN A 254 -8.97 14.87 17.69
CA ASN A 254 -9.17 16.31 17.80
C ASN A 254 -8.31 17.07 16.79
N LEU A 255 -8.74 18.27 16.47
CA LEU A 255 -8.10 19.13 15.49
C LEU A 255 -7.65 20.43 16.15
N LEU A 256 -6.38 20.77 15.95
CA LEU A 256 -5.77 21.99 16.45
C LEU A 256 -5.11 22.76 15.29
N PRO A 257 -5.59 23.94 14.92
CA PRO A 257 -4.83 24.87 14.08
C PRO A 257 -3.61 25.37 14.87
N VAL A 258 -2.45 25.40 14.24
CA VAL A 258 -1.19 25.81 14.86
C VAL A 258 -0.54 26.87 13.99
N LYS A 259 -0.25 28.03 14.59
CA LYS A 259 0.48 29.13 13.97
C LYS A 259 1.24 29.90 15.05
N LYS A 260 2.41 30.46 14.73
CA LYS A 260 3.14 31.33 15.67
C LYS A 260 2.30 32.56 16.03
N HIS A 261 2.48 33.07 17.24
CA HIS A 261 1.79 34.25 17.75
C HIS A 261 0.25 34.17 17.84
N GLU A 262 -0.36 33.03 17.49
CA GLU A 262 -1.77 32.77 17.69
C GLU A 262 -2.00 31.75 18.83
N PRO A 263 -3.04 31.91 19.66
CA PRO A 263 -3.32 30.98 20.75
C PRO A 263 -3.77 29.60 20.22
N LEU A 264 -3.27 28.54 20.84
CA LEU A 264 -3.66 27.16 20.52
C LEU A 264 -5.10 26.90 20.98
N THR A 265 -6.03 26.86 20.03
CA THR A 265 -7.46 26.61 20.29
C THR A 265 -7.96 25.43 19.49
N TYR A 266 -8.43 24.37 20.16
CA TYR A 266 -9.02 23.22 19.46
C TYR A 266 -10.30 23.62 18.73
N LEU A 267 -10.47 23.14 17.48
CA LEU A 267 -11.73 23.27 16.75
C LEU A 267 -12.78 22.24 17.20
N GLY A 268 -12.37 21.28 18.05
CA GLY A 268 -13.25 20.32 18.71
C GLY A 268 -12.70 18.90 18.68
N GLN A 269 -13.37 18.03 19.41
CA GLN A 269 -13.03 16.62 19.57
C GLN A 269 -14.18 15.71 19.12
N ALA A 270 -13.86 14.49 18.70
CA ALA A 270 -14.80 13.39 18.52
C ALA A 270 -14.25 12.11 19.16
N THR A 271 -15.15 11.30 19.72
CA THR A 271 -14.78 10.01 20.32
C THR A 271 -14.65 8.92 19.25
N VAL A 272 -13.72 8.01 19.45
CA VAL A 272 -13.45 6.84 18.59
C VAL A 272 -13.42 5.56 19.44
N PRO A 273 -14.54 5.21 20.11
CA PRO A 273 -14.57 4.11 21.09
C PRO A 273 -14.12 2.75 20.51
N GLY A 274 -14.30 2.53 19.21
CA GLY A 274 -13.89 1.30 18.53
C GLY A 274 -12.38 1.03 18.54
N PHE A 275 -11.54 2.05 18.79
CA PHE A 275 -10.08 1.87 18.83
C PHE A 275 -9.59 1.04 20.02
N ARG A 276 -10.33 0.97 21.12
CA ARG A 276 -9.98 0.13 22.28
C ARG A 276 -9.95 -1.36 21.96
N ASN A 277 -10.79 -1.77 21.00
CA ASN A 277 -11.04 -3.19 20.70
C ASN A 277 -10.40 -3.59 19.36
N LYS A 278 -9.53 -2.75 18.82
CA LYS A 278 -8.84 -2.95 17.54
C LYS A 278 -7.34 -2.74 17.74
N SER A 279 -6.58 -3.35 16.84
CA SER A 279 -5.14 -3.13 16.67
C SER A 279 -4.80 -2.59 15.28
N LYS A 280 -5.82 -2.33 14.46
CA LYS A 280 -5.68 -1.78 13.11
C LYS A 280 -6.94 -1.09 12.64
N SER A 281 -6.77 -0.04 11.85
CA SER A 281 -7.84 0.70 11.16
C SER A 281 -7.29 1.42 9.95
N ARG A 282 -8.15 1.71 8.97
CA ARG A 282 -7.82 2.65 7.89
C ARG A 282 -8.24 4.06 8.30
N LEU A 283 -7.32 5.00 8.25
CA LEU A 283 -7.58 6.41 8.52
C LEU A 283 -7.57 7.20 7.21
N GLU A 284 -8.45 8.20 7.15
CA GLU A 284 -8.54 9.12 6.03
C GLU A 284 -8.71 10.54 6.55
N PHE A 285 -7.84 11.45 6.09
CA PHE A 285 -7.95 12.87 6.31
C PHE A 285 -8.34 13.55 5.00
N PHE A 286 -9.35 14.40 5.09
CA PHE A 286 -9.81 15.21 3.96
C PHE A 286 -9.56 16.67 4.30
N ALA A 287 -9.06 17.43 3.33
CA ALA A 287 -8.88 18.86 3.46
C ALA A 287 -9.46 19.59 2.25
N SER A 288 -9.97 20.79 2.50
CA SER A 288 -10.43 21.71 1.45
C SER A 288 -10.15 23.13 1.89
N LYS A 289 -9.14 23.78 1.30
CA LYS A 289 -8.84 25.20 1.52
C LYS A 289 -10.04 26.09 1.16
N PRO A 290 -10.72 25.90 0.01
CA PRO A 290 -11.88 26.73 -0.34
C PRO A 290 -13.03 26.63 0.67
N GLN A 291 -13.22 25.45 1.29
CA GLN A 291 -14.26 25.25 2.32
C GLN A 291 -13.75 25.45 3.75
N ARG A 292 -12.47 25.82 3.93
CA ARG A 292 -11.80 25.95 5.24
C ARG A 292 -11.99 24.71 6.12
N MET A 293 -11.89 23.54 5.51
CA MET A 293 -12.42 22.30 6.08
C MET A 293 -11.32 21.26 6.26
N ILE A 294 -11.33 20.61 7.43
CA ILE A 294 -10.64 19.35 7.68
C ILE A 294 -11.67 18.32 8.14
N ALA A 295 -11.56 17.08 7.69
CA ALA A 295 -12.40 15.99 8.14
C ALA A 295 -11.60 14.70 8.33
N VAL A 296 -12.08 13.85 9.24
CA VAL A 296 -11.49 12.54 9.53
C VAL A 296 -12.54 11.47 9.30
N ALA A 297 -12.19 10.45 8.52
CA ALA A 297 -12.93 9.21 8.45
C ALA A 297 -12.07 8.03 8.93
N ILE A 298 -12.73 7.05 9.53
CA ILE A 298 -12.10 5.83 10.05
C ILE A 298 -12.91 4.65 9.53
N ASP A 299 -12.22 3.69 8.88
CA ASP A 299 -12.83 2.53 8.24
C ASP A 299 -13.99 2.92 7.30
N GLY A 300 -13.81 4.03 6.57
CA GLY A 300 -14.80 4.60 5.65
C GLY A 300 -15.98 5.33 6.31
N LYS A 301 -16.06 5.38 7.64
CA LYS A 301 -17.08 6.16 8.37
C LYS A 301 -16.54 7.56 8.69
N LEU A 302 -17.21 8.60 8.20
CA LEU A 302 -16.93 9.98 8.59
C LEU A 302 -17.15 10.15 10.11
N ILE A 303 -16.08 10.49 10.84
CA ILE A 303 -16.10 10.65 12.30
C ILE A 303 -16.40 12.10 12.67
N ARG A 304 -15.70 13.03 12.04
CA ARG A 304 -15.85 14.45 12.32
C ARG A 304 -15.45 15.28 11.11
N LYS A 305 -16.13 16.42 10.97
CA LYS A 305 -15.81 17.50 10.03
C LYS A 305 -15.68 18.78 10.86
N TRP A 306 -14.61 19.53 10.64
CA TRP A 306 -14.37 20.83 11.24
C TRP A 306 -14.34 21.89 10.13
N ILE A 307 -14.95 23.04 10.38
CA ILE A 307 -14.84 24.24 9.55
C ILE A 307 -14.11 25.28 10.39
N ASP A 308 -13.00 25.78 9.87
CA ASP A 308 -12.22 26.83 10.51
C ASP A 308 -12.80 28.20 10.13
N THR A 309 -13.46 28.83 11.09
CA THR A 309 -14.12 30.12 10.88
C THR A 309 -13.12 31.27 10.72
N LYS A 310 -11.86 31.09 11.17
CA LYS A 310 -10.80 32.11 11.07
C LYS A 310 -10.09 32.12 9.72
N GLY A 311 -10.26 31.08 8.92
CA GLY A 311 -9.53 30.90 7.66
C GLY A 311 -8.89 29.52 7.58
N PHE A 312 -8.41 29.12 6.40
CA PHE A 312 -7.63 27.88 6.33
C PHE A 312 -6.21 28.16 6.85
N THR A 313 -5.87 27.56 7.99
CA THR A 313 -4.61 27.83 8.71
C THR A 313 -3.37 27.28 8.01
N GLY A 314 -3.51 26.23 7.19
CA GLY A 314 -2.38 25.56 6.53
C GLY A 314 -1.73 26.39 5.42
N GLU A 315 -0.45 26.69 5.57
CA GLU A 315 0.35 27.53 4.66
C GLU A 315 1.39 26.75 3.84
N GLY A 316 1.67 25.49 4.20
CA GLY A 316 2.57 24.61 3.45
C GLY A 316 1.87 23.50 2.67
N SER A 317 2.64 22.52 2.23
CA SER A 317 2.18 21.36 1.46
C SER A 317 2.67 20.02 1.99
N GLY A 318 3.39 20.03 3.12
CA GLY A 318 3.93 18.84 3.75
C GLY A 318 2.97 18.14 4.70
N VAL A 319 3.31 16.88 4.96
CA VAL A 319 2.70 16.04 5.99
C VAL A 319 3.80 15.62 6.95
N ARG A 320 3.58 15.84 8.25
CA ARG A 320 4.45 15.34 9.32
C ARG A 320 3.67 14.44 10.25
N ILE A 321 4.24 13.28 10.54
CA ILE A 321 3.69 12.27 11.45
C ILE A 321 4.58 12.25 12.69
N VAL A 322 3.95 12.33 13.86
CA VAL A 322 4.62 12.42 15.15
C VAL A 322 4.08 11.31 16.05
N HIS A 323 4.95 10.38 16.44
CA HIS A 323 4.67 9.41 17.49
C HIS A 323 5.02 10.02 18.85
N GLN A 324 4.08 10.07 19.79
CA GLN A 324 4.24 10.74 21.09
C GLN A 324 4.77 9.79 22.19
N GLY A 325 5.39 8.67 21.79
CA GLY A 325 6.06 7.74 22.72
C GLY A 325 5.15 6.77 23.46
N ARG A 326 3.90 6.58 23.02
CA ARG A 326 2.98 5.59 23.61
C ARG A 326 2.66 4.47 22.62
N GLY A 327 2.93 3.24 23.04
CA GLY A 327 2.65 2.02 22.28
C GLY A 327 3.64 1.83 21.13
N ALA A 328 3.38 0.81 20.32
CA ALA A 328 4.03 0.64 19.03
C ALA A 328 3.02 0.92 17.93
N VAL A 329 3.45 1.58 16.86
CA VAL A 329 2.62 1.87 15.69
C VAL A 329 3.32 1.45 14.43
N ARG A 330 2.52 1.15 13.41
CA ARG A 330 2.95 0.99 12.03
C ARG A 330 2.00 1.75 11.12
N ILE A 331 2.55 2.52 10.19
CA ILE A 331 1.83 3.22 9.14
C ILE A 331 2.27 2.66 7.79
N SER A 332 1.29 2.28 6.97
CA SER A 332 1.52 1.72 5.64
C SER A 332 0.43 2.19 4.68
N ASN A 333 0.61 1.91 3.38
CA ASN A 333 -0.41 2.20 2.37
C ASN A 333 -0.85 3.69 2.37
N LEU A 334 0.12 4.58 2.60
CA LEU A 334 -0.07 6.01 2.54
C LEU A 334 -0.31 6.45 1.10
N ARG A 335 -1.40 7.17 0.90
CA ARG A 335 -1.83 7.67 -0.39
C ARG A 335 -2.32 9.09 -0.25
N VAL A 336 -1.84 9.96 -1.13
CA VAL A 336 -2.29 11.35 -1.26
C VAL A 336 -2.91 11.52 -2.63
N GLU A 337 -4.15 11.99 -2.67
CA GLU A 337 -4.89 12.22 -3.91
C GLU A 337 -5.59 13.56 -3.86
N GLU A 338 -5.84 14.12 -5.03
CA GLU A 338 -6.80 15.21 -5.16
C GLU A 338 -8.19 14.71 -4.76
N TRP A 339 -8.94 15.57 -4.07
CA TRP A 339 -10.26 15.23 -3.56
C TRP A 339 -11.35 16.06 -4.22
N ASP A 340 -12.37 15.38 -4.73
CA ASP A 340 -13.52 15.97 -5.43
C ASP A 340 -14.52 16.67 -4.50
N GLY A 341 -14.31 16.63 -3.19
CA GLY A 341 -15.21 17.20 -2.20
C GLY A 341 -16.29 16.24 -1.72
N ARG A 342 -16.28 14.97 -2.14
CA ARG A 342 -17.33 14.00 -1.82
C ARG A 342 -16.85 12.92 -0.85
N PHE A 343 -17.66 12.65 0.17
CA PHE A 343 -17.39 11.56 1.11
C PHE A 343 -17.97 10.24 0.61
N LYS A 344 -17.15 9.20 0.66
CA LYS A 344 -17.61 7.82 0.55
C LYS A 344 -18.04 7.32 1.93
N GLY A 345 -18.98 6.38 1.97
CA GLY A 345 -19.47 5.80 3.22
C GLY A 345 -19.25 4.29 3.25
N PRO A 346 -19.41 3.64 4.43
CA PRO A 346 -19.48 2.20 4.48
C PRO A 346 -20.71 1.69 3.70
N PRO A 347 -20.68 0.43 3.23
CA PRO A 347 -21.86 -0.20 2.64
C PRO A 347 -22.95 -0.35 3.71
N THR A 348 -24.20 -0.07 3.35
CA THR A 348 -25.38 -0.17 4.25
C THR A 348 -26.41 -1.18 3.78
N HIS A 349 -26.29 -1.71 2.57
CA HIS A 349 -27.17 -2.73 2.03
C HIS A 349 -26.99 -4.00 2.86
N PRO A 350 -28.06 -4.67 3.31
CA PRO A 350 -27.94 -5.87 4.13
C PRO A 350 -27.15 -6.98 3.41
N ILE A 351 -26.36 -7.73 4.17
CA ILE A 351 -25.77 -8.97 3.66
C ILE A 351 -26.91 -9.97 3.42
N GLY A 352 -26.97 -10.59 2.23
CA GLY A 352 -28.08 -11.47 1.85
C GLY A 352 -29.22 -10.78 1.11
N ALA A 353 -29.09 -9.50 0.75
CA ALA A 353 -30.09 -8.81 -0.07
C ALA A 353 -30.24 -9.45 -1.47
N ARG A 354 -31.46 -9.39 -2.02
CA ARG A 354 -31.82 -10.04 -3.30
C ARG A 354 -31.44 -9.22 -4.53
N ASP A 355 -31.56 -7.90 -4.44
CA ASP A 355 -31.27 -6.96 -5.51
C ASP A 355 -30.06 -6.09 -5.18
N ASP A 356 -29.49 -5.42 -6.17
CA ASP A 356 -28.42 -4.45 -5.97
C ASP A 356 -29.00 -3.12 -5.47
N LEU A 357 -28.21 -2.40 -4.67
CA LEU A 357 -28.51 -1.04 -4.26
C LEU A 357 -27.50 -0.08 -4.89
N VAL A 358 -27.98 0.84 -5.72
CA VAL A 358 -27.18 1.94 -6.27
C VAL A 358 -27.51 3.21 -5.49
N LYS A 359 -26.48 3.85 -4.93
CA LYS A 359 -26.59 5.13 -4.25
C LYS A 359 -26.01 6.22 -5.13
N LEU A 360 -26.75 7.30 -5.29
CA LEU A 360 -26.32 8.47 -6.05
C LEU A 360 -25.67 9.51 -5.13
N ILE A 361 -24.91 10.43 -5.72
CA ILE A 361 -24.20 11.49 -4.99
C ILE A 361 -25.15 12.47 -4.29
N ASN A 362 -26.37 12.64 -4.79
CA ASN A 362 -27.44 13.44 -4.18
C ASN A 362 -28.17 12.71 -3.04
N ASN A 363 -27.73 11.49 -2.71
CA ASN A 363 -28.30 10.56 -1.72
C ASN A 363 -29.58 9.82 -2.15
N ASP A 364 -30.02 9.98 -3.41
CA ASP A 364 -31.05 9.12 -3.99
C ASP A 364 -30.56 7.68 -4.06
N ARG A 365 -31.53 6.76 -4.10
CA ARG A 365 -31.29 5.31 -4.09
C ARG A 365 -32.12 4.65 -5.17
N MET A 366 -31.50 3.72 -5.87
CA MET A 366 -32.14 2.85 -6.85
C MET A 366 -31.93 1.41 -6.41
N GLN A 367 -33.01 0.63 -6.37
CA GLN A 367 -32.95 -0.81 -6.10
C GLN A 367 -33.29 -1.55 -7.38
N GLY A 368 -32.45 -2.50 -7.77
CA GLY A 368 -32.59 -3.22 -9.03
C GLY A 368 -31.32 -3.98 -9.37
N ARG A 369 -31.19 -4.41 -10.62
CA ARG A 369 -30.02 -5.15 -11.11
C ARG A 369 -29.09 -4.23 -11.88
N VAL A 370 -27.81 -4.22 -11.51
CA VAL A 370 -26.77 -3.55 -12.31
C VAL A 370 -26.40 -4.44 -13.49
N ALA A 371 -26.81 -4.04 -14.69
CA ALA A 371 -26.56 -4.77 -15.93
C ALA A 371 -25.13 -4.58 -16.45
N GLY A 372 -24.41 -3.56 -15.99
CA GLY A 372 -23.04 -3.28 -16.37
C GLY A 372 -22.80 -1.80 -16.64
N VAL A 373 -21.74 -1.50 -17.38
CA VAL A 373 -21.43 -0.15 -17.85
C VAL A 373 -21.39 -0.14 -19.37
N ASP A 374 -21.88 0.95 -19.95
CA ASP A 374 -21.71 1.28 -21.36
C ASP A 374 -21.13 2.70 -21.44
N GLY A 375 -19.91 2.81 -21.99
CA GLY A 375 -19.11 4.02 -21.90
C GLY A 375 -18.92 4.48 -20.46
N ASP A 376 -19.51 5.62 -20.10
CA ASP A 376 -19.47 6.19 -18.75
C ASP A 376 -20.81 6.12 -18.01
N ARG A 377 -21.75 5.30 -18.49
CA ARG A 377 -23.07 5.11 -17.89
C ARG A 377 -23.21 3.73 -17.29
N LEU A 378 -23.63 3.68 -16.04
CA LEU A 378 -24.06 2.48 -15.34
C LEU A 378 -25.50 2.17 -15.73
N ASN A 379 -25.75 0.98 -16.27
CA ASN A 379 -27.10 0.53 -16.61
C ASN A 379 -27.72 -0.20 -15.42
N VAL A 380 -28.82 0.34 -14.89
CA VAL A 380 -29.55 -0.22 -13.75
C VAL A 380 -30.97 -0.56 -14.19
N THR A 381 -31.35 -1.83 -14.06
CA THR A 381 -32.72 -2.28 -14.35
C THR A 381 -33.49 -2.35 -13.04
N THR A 382 -34.52 -1.52 -12.88
CA THR A 382 -35.46 -1.55 -11.75
C THR A 382 -36.81 -2.11 -12.24
N PRO A 383 -37.79 -2.36 -11.36
CA PRO A 383 -39.13 -2.79 -11.77
C PRO A 383 -39.82 -1.82 -12.74
N GLU A 384 -39.46 -0.53 -12.70
CA GLU A 384 -40.02 0.53 -13.55
C GLU A 384 -39.35 0.63 -14.93
N GLY A 385 -38.19 -0.02 -15.13
CA GLY A 385 -37.48 -0.02 -16.40
C GLY A 385 -35.95 0.05 -16.28
N GLY A 386 -35.29 0.19 -17.42
CA GLY A 386 -33.84 0.38 -17.51
C GLY A 386 -33.45 1.86 -17.42
N PHE A 387 -32.50 2.19 -16.55
CA PHE A 387 -32.03 3.54 -16.30
C PHE A 387 -30.52 3.65 -16.52
N PRO A 388 -30.06 4.41 -17.53
CA PRO A 388 -28.65 4.71 -17.73
C PRO A 388 -28.20 5.88 -16.83
N VAL A 389 -27.38 5.58 -15.83
CA VAL A 389 -26.90 6.55 -14.83
C VAL A 389 -25.45 6.92 -15.09
N PRO A 390 -25.09 8.21 -15.30
CA PRO A 390 -23.71 8.63 -15.38
C PRO A 390 -22.89 8.19 -14.15
N LEU A 391 -21.73 7.54 -14.36
CA LEU A 391 -20.91 7.00 -13.27
C LEU A 391 -20.40 8.08 -12.31
N ASP A 392 -20.23 9.32 -12.78
CA ASP A 392 -19.87 10.46 -11.93
C ASP A 392 -20.98 10.90 -10.97
N ARG A 393 -22.22 10.45 -11.20
CA ARG A 393 -23.37 10.58 -10.29
C ARG A 393 -23.54 9.39 -9.36
N VAL A 394 -22.86 8.27 -9.62
CA VAL A 394 -22.90 7.08 -8.77
C VAL A 394 -21.93 7.24 -7.61
N LYS A 395 -22.46 7.28 -6.39
CA LYS A 395 -21.66 7.33 -5.16
C LYS A 395 -21.06 5.98 -4.82
N GLN A 396 -21.89 4.93 -4.87
CA GLN A 396 -21.48 3.54 -4.70
C GLN A 396 -22.59 2.58 -5.15
N ILE A 397 -22.17 1.42 -5.60
CA ILE A 397 -22.98 0.24 -5.89
C ILE A 397 -22.74 -0.76 -4.76
N GLU A 398 -23.80 -1.31 -4.23
CA GLU A 398 -23.78 -2.33 -3.19
C GLU A 398 -24.57 -3.54 -3.70
N PRO A 399 -23.89 -4.51 -4.32
CA PRO A 399 -24.56 -5.62 -4.98
C PRO A 399 -25.36 -6.52 -4.04
N ALA A 400 -26.26 -7.31 -4.61
CA ALA A 400 -26.84 -8.46 -3.96
C ALA A 400 -25.71 -9.40 -3.50
N THR A 401 -25.60 -9.61 -2.19
CA THR A 401 -24.56 -10.43 -1.58
C THR A 401 -25.16 -11.71 -1.01
N SER A 402 -24.36 -12.77 -0.93
CA SER A 402 -24.78 -13.98 -0.21
C SER A 402 -24.57 -13.81 1.30
N LYS A 403 -25.41 -14.48 2.10
CA LYS A 403 -25.17 -14.64 3.55
C LYS A 403 -23.94 -15.50 3.83
N THR A 404 -23.61 -16.41 2.93
CA THR A 404 -22.43 -17.26 3.01
C THR A 404 -21.28 -16.58 2.27
N ALA A 405 -20.29 -16.10 3.02
CA ALA A 405 -19.12 -15.45 2.42
C ALA A 405 -18.28 -16.48 1.66
N ALA A 406 -17.99 -16.18 0.39
CA ALA A 406 -17.00 -16.89 -0.41
C ALA A 406 -15.60 -16.61 0.16
N THR A 407 -15.05 -17.55 0.93
CA THR A 407 -13.73 -17.39 1.57
C THR A 407 -12.83 -18.60 1.34
N VAL A 408 -11.53 -18.36 1.17
CA VAL A 408 -10.53 -19.42 1.18
C VAL A 408 -10.34 -19.95 2.60
N PRO A 409 -10.25 -21.28 2.80
CA PRO A 409 -9.92 -21.88 4.09
C PRO A 409 -8.67 -21.27 4.72
N ILE A 410 -8.70 -21.03 6.03
CA ILE A 410 -7.66 -20.27 6.72
C ILE A 410 -6.27 -20.90 6.60
N GLU A 411 -6.20 -22.22 6.64
CA GLU A 411 -4.98 -23.05 6.59
C GLU A 411 -4.21 -22.90 5.26
N SER A 412 -4.92 -22.70 4.15
CA SER A 412 -4.35 -22.57 2.81
C SER A 412 -4.45 -21.15 2.24
N ARG A 413 -4.96 -20.21 3.04
CA ARG A 413 -5.17 -18.82 2.61
C ARG A 413 -3.85 -18.07 2.60
N VAL A 414 -3.48 -17.63 1.41
CA VAL A 414 -2.45 -16.62 1.21
C VAL A 414 -3.12 -15.26 1.08
N ARG A 415 -2.56 -14.26 1.76
CA ARG A 415 -2.97 -12.87 1.61
C ARG A 415 -1.87 -12.09 0.92
N ALA A 416 -2.14 -11.69 -0.31
CA ALA A 416 -1.24 -10.87 -1.11
C ALA A 416 -1.51 -9.38 -0.89
N HIS A 417 -0.45 -8.61 -0.78
CA HIS A 417 -0.46 -7.14 -0.73
C HIS A 417 0.28 -6.59 -1.94
N PHE A 418 -0.31 -5.59 -2.57
CA PHE A 418 0.18 -4.99 -3.81
C PHE A 418 0.71 -3.57 -3.56
N SER A 419 1.53 -3.04 -4.47
CA SER A 419 2.16 -1.71 -4.31
C SER A 419 1.16 -0.55 -4.27
N ASP A 420 -0.06 -0.75 -4.77
CA ASP A 420 -1.16 0.22 -4.69
C ASP A 420 -1.98 0.14 -3.41
N GLY A 421 -1.58 -0.72 -2.48
CA GLY A 421 -2.33 -0.97 -1.26
C GLY A 421 -3.50 -1.93 -1.43
N SER A 422 -3.72 -2.49 -2.62
CA SER A 422 -4.67 -3.58 -2.79
C SER A 422 -4.27 -4.76 -1.93
N ARG A 423 -5.28 -5.52 -1.51
CA ARG A 423 -5.13 -6.71 -0.71
C ARG A 423 -6.13 -7.76 -1.19
N LEU A 424 -5.62 -8.89 -1.63
CA LEU A 424 -6.43 -10.02 -2.09
C LEU A 424 -6.03 -11.29 -1.34
N SER A 425 -7.02 -12.12 -1.05
CA SER A 425 -6.86 -13.40 -0.37
C SER A 425 -7.24 -14.53 -1.33
N PHE A 426 -6.35 -15.49 -1.48
CA PHE A 426 -6.49 -16.60 -2.42
C PHE A 426 -5.73 -17.85 -1.97
N LEU A 427 -6.03 -18.97 -2.62
CA LEU A 427 -5.15 -20.12 -2.68
C LEU A 427 -4.06 -19.83 -3.72
N LEU A 428 -2.80 -19.87 -3.31
CA LEU A 428 -1.67 -19.78 -4.23
C LEU A 428 -1.47 -21.17 -4.85
N ASN A 429 -1.50 -21.27 -6.17
CA ASN A 429 -1.30 -22.54 -6.87
C ASN A 429 0.14 -22.65 -7.37
N ARG A 430 0.64 -21.60 -8.02
CA ARG A 430 1.97 -21.56 -8.62
C ARG A 430 2.55 -20.16 -8.59
N TRP A 431 3.87 -20.06 -8.34
CA TRP A 431 4.65 -18.86 -8.60
C TRP A 431 5.77 -19.18 -9.58
N ALA A 432 5.84 -18.43 -10.67
CA ALA A 432 6.90 -18.50 -11.67
C ALA A 432 7.21 -17.09 -12.20
N THR A 433 8.24 -16.97 -13.04
CA THR A 433 8.67 -15.66 -13.60
C THR A 433 7.66 -15.06 -14.57
N ASP A 434 6.84 -15.89 -15.21
CA ASP A 434 5.82 -15.51 -16.19
C ASP A 434 4.45 -15.24 -15.56
N GLY A 435 4.20 -15.70 -14.33
CA GLY A 435 2.90 -15.53 -13.68
C GLY A 435 2.79 -16.12 -12.28
N VAL A 436 1.83 -15.59 -11.54
CA VAL A 436 1.40 -16.12 -10.23
C VAL A 436 -0.02 -16.61 -10.36
N GLU A 437 -0.20 -17.92 -10.41
CA GLU A 437 -1.50 -18.56 -10.55
C GLU A 437 -2.15 -18.71 -9.18
N ALA A 438 -3.39 -18.22 -9.08
CA ALA A 438 -4.12 -18.23 -7.82
C ALA A 438 -5.61 -18.49 -8.06
N GLN A 439 -6.26 -19.00 -7.03
CA GLN A 439 -7.68 -19.31 -7.06
C GLN A 439 -8.39 -18.73 -5.83
N SER A 440 -9.56 -18.14 -6.02
CA SER A 440 -10.39 -17.63 -4.93
C SER A 440 -11.86 -17.89 -5.21
N PRO A 441 -12.65 -18.29 -4.20
CA PRO A 441 -14.10 -18.30 -4.32
C PRO A 441 -14.70 -16.95 -4.73
N CYS A 442 -14.00 -15.82 -4.54
CA CYS A 442 -14.51 -14.50 -4.96
C CYS A 442 -14.35 -14.21 -6.45
N PHE A 443 -13.32 -14.75 -7.10
CA PHE A 443 -12.93 -14.36 -8.46
C PHE A 443 -12.54 -15.52 -9.39
N GLY A 444 -12.72 -16.77 -8.95
CA GLY A 444 -12.29 -17.95 -9.70
C GLY A 444 -10.77 -18.02 -9.79
N SER A 445 -10.27 -18.41 -10.96
CA SER A 445 -8.83 -18.44 -11.26
C SER A 445 -8.35 -17.09 -11.79
N ALA A 446 -7.17 -16.66 -11.36
CA ALA A 446 -6.51 -15.46 -11.86
C ALA A 446 -4.99 -15.67 -11.94
N THR A 447 -4.36 -15.00 -12.90
CA THR A 447 -2.90 -14.98 -13.04
C THR A 447 -2.40 -13.56 -12.79
N PHE A 448 -1.66 -13.38 -11.71
CA PHE A 448 -1.08 -12.08 -11.34
C PHE A 448 0.32 -11.93 -11.93
N LYS A 449 0.71 -10.70 -12.24
CA LYS A 449 2.09 -10.35 -12.58
C LYS A 449 2.94 -10.48 -11.31
N PRO A 450 4.03 -11.27 -11.29
CA PRO A 450 4.83 -11.48 -10.07
C PRO A 450 5.30 -10.16 -9.41
N GLY A 451 5.78 -9.21 -10.21
CA GLY A 451 6.24 -7.90 -9.70
C GLY A 451 5.12 -7.04 -9.08
N SER A 452 3.84 -7.32 -9.32
CA SER A 452 2.75 -6.55 -8.72
C SER A 452 2.57 -6.82 -7.22
N ILE A 453 3.07 -7.95 -6.71
CA ILE A 453 2.89 -8.40 -5.33
C ILE A 453 4.11 -7.98 -4.51
N MET A 454 3.89 -7.21 -3.45
CA MET A 454 4.93 -6.75 -2.53
C MET A 454 5.11 -7.70 -1.34
N ARG A 455 4.04 -8.38 -0.93
CA ARG A 455 4.07 -9.26 0.23
C ARG A 455 3.05 -10.38 0.09
N LEU A 456 3.47 -11.57 0.47
CA LEU A 456 2.61 -12.71 0.73
C LEU A 456 2.62 -12.98 2.23
N GLU A 457 1.44 -13.01 2.85
CA GLU A 457 1.26 -13.52 4.21
C GLU A 457 0.66 -14.91 4.16
N PHE A 458 1.34 -15.85 4.79
CA PHE A 458 0.85 -17.21 5.00
C PHE A 458 0.30 -17.29 6.42
N GLN A 459 -0.90 -17.82 6.56
CA GLN A 459 -1.45 -18.04 7.90
C GLN A 459 -0.76 -19.27 8.49
N ALA A 460 -0.23 -19.12 9.71
CA ALA A 460 0.22 -20.27 10.46
C ALA A 460 -0.99 -21.16 10.74
N GLY A 461 -1.07 -22.31 10.08
CA GLY A 461 -1.95 -23.38 10.53
C GLY A 461 -1.69 -23.63 12.01
N LYS A 462 -2.75 -23.74 12.80
CA LYS A 462 -2.61 -24.05 14.22
C LYS A 462 -1.79 -25.33 14.31
N SER A 463 -0.58 -25.23 14.85
CA SER A 463 0.15 -26.42 15.31
C SER A 463 -0.77 -27.07 16.34
N GLY A 464 -1.32 -28.25 16.00
CA GLY A 464 -2.03 -29.07 16.96
C GLY A 464 -1.13 -29.26 18.19
N GLN A 465 -1.66 -28.90 19.36
CA GLN A 465 -1.19 -29.47 20.61
C GLN A 465 -1.76 -30.87 20.74
#